data_AF-A0A081KEM2-F1
#
_entry.id   AF-A0A081KEM2-F1
#
_cell.length_a   1.000
_cell.length_b   1.000
_cell.length_c   1.000
_cell.angle_alpha   90.00
_cell.angle_beta   90.00
_cell.angle_gamma   90.00
#
_symmetry.space_group_name_H-M   'P 1'
#
loop_
_entity.id
_entity.type
_entity.pdbx_description
1 polymer ?
#
loop_
_entity_poly.entity_id
_entity_poly.type
_entity_poly.pdbx_seq_one_letter_code
_entity_poly.pdbx_strand_id
1 'polypeptide(L)'
;MSLTPSGKERRSIKRHQLQDYLKIYNRNTMRVMGSIGNISCNGLMLISSVPVLIGAVYNMRIILPDDDIGERYLDFDARCHWCKPDVGPEYFDSGYSIVNAGDDILDLVETLKNYFTFGEVC
;
A
#
# COMPACT_ATOMS: atom_id res chain seq x y z
N MET A 1 -34.81 13.08 19.20
CA MET A 1 -33.33 13.17 19.28
C MET A 1 -32.78 12.11 18.37
N SER A 2 -32.31 12.50 17.20
CA SER A 2 -31.83 11.64 16.12
C SER A 2 -30.35 11.33 16.34
N LEU A 3 -30.00 10.05 16.42
CA LEU A 3 -28.66 9.56 16.16
C LEU A 3 -28.78 8.54 15.02
N THR A 4 -28.71 9.03 13.79
CA THR A 4 -28.42 8.18 12.64
C THR A 4 -26.94 7.80 12.68
N PRO A 5 -26.59 6.51 12.54
CA PRO A 5 -25.19 6.10 12.53
C PRO A 5 -24.51 6.64 11.28
N SER A 6 -23.39 7.34 11.46
CA SER A 6 -22.48 7.75 10.38
C SER A 6 -21.89 6.46 9.79
N GLY A 7 -22.47 5.99 8.69
CA GLY A 7 -21.87 4.95 7.88
C GLY A 7 -20.58 5.51 7.29
N LYS A 8 -19.43 4.86 7.56
CA LYS A 8 -18.18 5.09 6.82
C LYS A 8 -18.52 4.96 5.33
N GLU A 9 -18.62 6.08 4.62
CA GLU A 9 -18.76 6.09 3.18
C GLU A 9 -17.56 5.36 2.60
N ARG A 10 -17.79 4.21 1.97
CA ARG A 10 -16.71 3.37 1.42
C ARG A 10 -16.07 4.14 0.26
N ARG A 11 -14.87 4.69 0.50
CA ARG A 11 -14.09 5.40 -0.51
C ARG A 11 -13.85 4.48 -1.71
N SER A 12 -14.34 4.86 -2.88
CA SER A 12 -14.10 4.12 -4.13
C SER A 12 -12.86 4.68 -4.83
N ILE A 13 -11.94 3.79 -5.24
CA ILE A 13 -10.73 4.19 -5.95
C ILE A 13 -11.10 4.48 -7.41
N LYS A 14 -10.83 5.70 -7.89
CA LYS A 14 -10.93 5.98 -9.34
C LYS A 14 -9.72 5.37 -10.05
N ARG A 15 -9.91 4.89 -11.29
CA ARG A 15 -8.84 4.21 -12.06
C ARG A 15 -7.53 5.01 -12.17
N HIS A 16 -7.61 6.33 -12.29
CA HIS A 16 -6.42 7.19 -12.38
C HIS A 16 -5.69 7.35 -11.04
N GLN A 17 -6.37 7.15 -9.90
CA GLN A 17 -5.79 7.24 -8.56
C GLN A 17 -5.12 5.94 -8.12
N LEU A 18 -5.41 4.81 -8.78
CA LEU A 18 -4.88 3.50 -8.39
C LEU A 18 -3.35 3.50 -8.24
N GLN A 19 -2.63 4.25 -9.08
CA GLN A 19 -1.17 4.31 -8.98
C GLN A 19 -0.69 4.90 -7.65
N ASP A 20 -1.43 5.80 -7.04
CA ASP A 20 -1.07 6.40 -5.74
C ASP A 20 -1.24 5.37 -4.62
N TYR A 21 -2.30 4.55 -4.69
CA TYR A 21 -2.55 3.46 -3.75
C TYR A 21 -1.51 2.34 -3.82
N LEU A 22 -0.87 2.17 -4.98
CA LEU A 22 0.10 1.09 -5.20
C LEU A 22 1.55 1.53 -4.92
N LYS A 23 1.84 2.82 -4.74
CA LYS A 23 3.22 3.30 -4.64
C LYS A 23 3.69 3.38 -3.19
N ILE A 24 4.80 2.72 -2.89
CA ILE A 24 5.47 2.79 -1.57
C ILE A 24 6.62 3.79 -1.62
N TYR A 25 6.70 4.61 -0.59
CA TYR A 25 7.77 5.53 -0.29
C TYR A 25 8.52 5.11 0.96
N ASN A 26 9.81 5.41 0.99
CA ASN A 26 10.58 5.35 2.21
C ASN A 26 10.22 6.59 3.07
N ARG A 27 9.65 6.36 4.26
CA ARG A 27 9.12 7.42 5.13
C ARG A 27 10.16 8.49 5.49
N ASN A 28 11.43 8.11 5.62
CA ASN A 28 12.49 9.00 6.08
C ASN A 28 13.11 9.83 4.95
N THR A 29 13.14 9.28 3.73
CA THR A 29 13.81 9.92 2.57
C THR A 29 12.86 10.42 1.50
N MET A 30 11.57 10.08 1.60
CA MET A 30 10.53 10.36 0.61
C MET A 30 10.83 9.84 -0.80
N ARG A 31 11.79 8.91 -0.93
CA ARG A 31 12.09 8.25 -2.20
C ARG A 31 11.16 7.06 -2.42
N VAL A 32 10.75 6.86 -3.68
CA VAL A 32 9.96 5.69 -4.07
C VAL A 32 10.79 4.41 -3.84
N MET A 33 10.19 3.45 -3.14
CA MET A 33 10.76 2.13 -2.92
C MET A 33 10.30 1.12 -3.97
N GLY A 34 9.07 1.26 -4.47
CA GLY A 34 8.50 0.36 -5.46
C GLY A 34 6.98 0.44 -5.51
N SER A 35 6.40 -0.47 -6.28
CA SER A 35 4.96 -0.63 -6.43
C SER A 35 4.50 -1.92 -5.77
N ILE A 36 3.32 -1.90 -5.14
CA ILE A 36 2.68 -3.08 -4.56
C ILE A 36 2.29 -4.05 -5.68
N GLY A 37 2.86 -5.25 -5.65
CA GLY A 37 2.41 -6.37 -6.47
C GLY A 37 1.34 -7.22 -5.77
N ASN A 38 1.41 -7.31 -4.43
CA ASN A 38 0.40 -7.97 -3.59
C ASN A 38 0.42 -7.38 -2.18
N ILE A 39 -0.72 -7.36 -1.49
CA ILE A 39 -0.84 -6.88 -0.11
C ILE A 39 -1.91 -7.65 0.67
N SER A 40 -1.62 -7.87 1.96
CA SER A 40 -2.50 -8.48 2.94
C SER A 40 -2.30 -7.78 4.30
N CYS A 41 -3.10 -8.12 5.30
CA CYS A 41 -2.92 -7.62 6.66
C CYS A 41 -1.56 -8.01 7.28
N ASN A 42 -0.94 -9.11 6.81
CA ASN A 42 0.28 -9.66 7.40
C ASN A 42 1.55 -9.26 6.64
N GLY A 43 1.42 -8.75 5.43
CA GLY A 43 2.58 -8.56 4.56
C GLY A 43 2.21 -8.11 3.16
N LEU A 44 3.25 -7.81 2.39
CA LEU A 44 3.16 -7.27 1.05
C LEU A 44 4.34 -7.73 0.18
N MET A 45 4.14 -7.64 -1.13
CA MET A 45 5.19 -7.83 -2.13
C MET A 45 5.37 -6.52 -2.89
N LEU A 46 6.62 -6.09 -3.04
CA LEU A 46 6.98 -4.93 -3.85
C LEU A 46 7.76 -5.33 -5.09
N ILE A 47 7.40 -4.68 -6.20
CA ILE A 47 8.17 -4.65 -7.43
C ILE A 47 8.98 -3.35 -7.42
N SER A 48 10.29 -3.47 -7.54
CA SER A 48 11.23 -2.35 -7.38
C SER A 48 12.32 -2.37 -8.44
N SER A 49 12.90 -1.22 -8.78
CA SER A 49 13.99 -1.12 -9.78
C SER A 49 15.38 -1.35 -9.17
N VAL A 50 15.47 -1.53 -7.86
CA VAL A 50 16.73 -1.72 -7.14
C VAL A 50 16.59 -2.86 -6.14
N PRO A 51 17.64 -3.68 -5.94
CA PRO A 51 17.61 -4.72 -4.94
C PRO A 51 17.54 -4.13 -3.52
N VAL A 52 16.85 -4.84 -2.62
CA VAL A 52 16.72 -4.46 -1.21
C VAL A 52 17.48 -5.42 -0.30
N LEU A 53 17.82 -4.95 0.89
CA LEU A 53 18.54 -5.74 1.89
C LEU A 53 17.57 -6.69 2.62
N ILE A 54 17.87 -7.98 2.55
CA ILE A 54 17.11 -9.02 3.26
C ILE A 54 17.34 -8.92 4.77
N GLY A 55 16.28 -9.12 5.56
CA GLY A 55 16.30 -9.05 7.03
C GLY A 55 16.14 -7.64 7.61
N ALA A 56 16.35 -6.60 6.81
CA ALA A 56 16.15 -5.22 7.23
C ALA A 56 14.67 -4.89 7.44
N VAL A 57 14.41 -3.99 8.40
CA VAL A 57 13.09 -3.37 8.61
C VAL A 57 13.10 -2.01 7.95
N TYR A 58 12.10 -1.76 7.11
CA TYR A 58 11.96 -0.51 6.37
C TYR A 58 10.78 0.28 6.91
N ASN A 59 10.98 1.60 7.08
CA ASN A 59 9.91 2.54 7.37
C ASN A 59 9.24 2.95 6.05
N MET A 60 8.05 2.44 5.82
CA MET A 60 7.30 2.59 4.59
C MET A 60 6.14 3.58 4.77
N ARG A 61 5.78 4.23 3.66
CA ARG A 61 4.68 5.19 3.57
C ARG A 61 3.94 5.01 2.26
N ILE A 62 2.62 5.07 2.30
CA ILE A 62 1.78 5.33 1.12
C ILE A 62 1.26 6.76 1.22
N ILE A 63 1.22 7.44 0.09
CA ILE A 63 0.69 8.80 -0.02
C ILE A 63 -0.56 8.73 -0.87
N LEU A 64 -1.71 9.02 -0.27
CA LEU A 64 -2.99 9.03 -0.94
C LEU A 64 -3.48 10.46 -1.11
N PRO A 65 -4.08 10.82 -2.25
CA PRO A 65 -4.80 12.07 -2.38
C PRO A 65 -6.02 12.06 -1.46
N ASP A 66 -6.28 13.16 -0.77
CA ASP A 66 -7.46 13.34 0.08
C ASP A 66 -8.03 14.75 -0.14
N ASP A 67 -9.34 14.84 -0.42
CA ASP A 67 -9.98 16.08 -0.84
C ASP A 67 -10.02 17.14 0.28
N ASP A 68 -9.97 16.72 1.56
CA ASP A 68 -10.09 17.63 2.70
C ASP A 68 -8.72 18.16 3.18
N ILE A 69 -7.69 17.30 3.17
CA ILE A 69 -6.36 17.59 3.73
C ILE A 69 -5.25 17.64 2.68
N GLY A 70 -5.57 17.42 1.40
CA GLY A 70 -4.64 17.36 0.28
C GLY A 70 -3.97 15.99 0.15
N GLU A 71 -3.21 15.60 1.17
CA GLU A 71 -2.53 14.30 1.20
C GLU A 71 -2.77 13.58 2.53
N ARG A 72 -3.03 12.27 2.45
CA ARG A 72 -3.08 11.36 3.58
C ARG A 72 -1.90 10.41 3.54
N TYR A 73 -1.21 10.26 4.67
CA TYR A 73 -0.05 9.37 4.80
C TYR A 73 -0.42 8.12 5.60
N LEU A 74 -0.15 6.95 5.01
CA LEU A 74 -0.33 5.67 5.67
C LEU A 74 1.05 5.10 5.97
N ASP A 75 1.46 5.20 7.23
CA ASP A 75 2.77 4.79 7.69
C ASP A 75 2.74 3.37 8.29
N PHE A 76 3.73 2.57 7.92
CA PHE A 76 3.91 1.22 8.44
C PHE A 76 5.37 0.81 8.36
N ASP A 77 5.77 -0.17 9.15
CA ASP A 77 7.10 -0.74 9.13
C ASP A 77 7.01 -2.19 8.68
N ALA A 78 7.92 -2.61 7.80
CA ALA A 78 7.91 -3.96 7.25
C ALA A 78 9.31 -4.58 7.14
N ARG A 79 9.44 -5.86 7.50
CA ARG A 79 10.69 -6.62 7.41
C ARG A 79 10.77 -7.36 6.09
N CYS A 80 11.86 -7.16 5.34
CA CYS A 80 12.15 -7.90 4.12
C CYS A 80 12.60 -9.33 4.44
N HIS A 81 12.03 -10.32 3.76
CA HIS A 81 12.38 -11.74 3.90
C HIS A 81 13.14 -12.30 2.71
N TRP A 82 12.89 -11.75 1.52
CA TRP A 82 13.52 -12.19 0.29
C TRP A 82 13.50 -11.06 -0.72
N CYS A 83 14.48 -11.08 -1.63
CA CYS A 83 14.59 -10.20 -2.78
C CYS A 83 15.14 -11.02 -3.94
N LYS A 84 14.47 -10.98 -5.10
CA LYS A 84 14.83 -11.78 -6.29
C LYS A 84 14.64 -10.93 -7.54
N PRO A 85 15.47 -11.11 -8.58
CA PRO A 85 15.18 -10.55 -9.90
C PRO A 85 13.81 -11.04 -10.40
N ASP A 86 13.06 -10.15 -11.04
CA ASP A 86 11.84 -10.48 -11.79
C ASP A 86 12.23 -11.14 -13.14
N VAL A 87 11.25 -11.50 -13.97
CA VAL A 87 11.43 -12.17 -15.28
C VAL A 87 12.42 -11.43 -16.19
N GLY A 88 12.57 -10.10 -16.02
CA GLY A 88 13.61 -9.29 -16.65
C GLY A 88 14.64 -8.73 -15.64
N PRO A 89 15.88 -8.42 -16.08
CA PRO A 89 16.96 -7.97 -15.19
C PRO A 89 16.75 -6.56 -14.61
N GLU A 90 15.70 -5.85 -15.02
CA GLU A 90 15.44 -4.45 -14.65
C GLU A 90 14.68 -4.30 -13.32
N TYR A 91 13.96 -5.33 -12.90
CA TYR A 91 13.11 -5.27 -11.71
C TYR A 91 13.42 -6.39 -10.73
N PHE A 92 13.08 -6.13 -9.47
CA PHE A 92 13.22 -7.04 -8.35
C PHE A 92 11.90 -7.15 -7.62
N ASP A 93 11.48 -8.39 -7.40
CA ASP A 93 10.43 -8.72 -6.46
C ASP A 93 11.02 -8.86 -5.07
N SER A 94 10.33 -8.29 -4.09
CA SER A 94 10.70 -8.40 -2.68
C SER A 94 9.48 -8.62 -1.81
N GLY A 95 9.59 -9.54 -0.85
CA GLY A 95 8.50 -9.90 0.05
C GLY A 95 8.75 -9.47 1.48
N TYR A 96 7.72 -8.91 2.11
CA TYR A 96 7.81 -8.29 3.42
C TYR A 96 6.70 -8.78 4.35
N SER A 97 7.02 -8.92 5.64
CA SER A 97 6.02 -8.99 6.70
C SER A 97 5.85 -7.63 7.35
N ILE A 98 4.61 -7.21 7.58
CA ILE A 98 4.32 -6.00 8.35
C ILE A 98 4.67 -6.27 9.82
N VAL A 99 5.50 -5.39 10.41
CA VAL A 99 5.90 -5.50 11.83
C VAL A 99 5.20 -4.48 12.72
N ASN A 100 4.78 -3.36 12.13
CA ASN A 100 4.04 -2.31 12.80
C ASN A 100 3.18 -1.57 11.77
N ALA A 101 1.90 -1.39 12.05
CA ALA A 101 0.97 -0.68 11.17
C ALA A 101 -0.12 -0.01 12.02
N GLY A 102 -0.56 1.17 11.60
CA GLY A 102 -1.82 1.73 12.07
C GLY A 102 -3.03 1.01 11.47
N ASP A 103 -4.22 1.27 12.01
CA ASP A 103 -5.48 0.70 11.54
C ASP A 103 -5.74 0.96 10.04
N ASP A 104 -5.13 2.01 9.50
CA ASP A 104 -5.22 2.43 8.11
C ASP A 104 -4.78 1.38 7.08
N ILE A 105 -3.88 0.45 7.46
CA ILE A 105 -3.45 -0.60 6.54
C ILE A 105 -4.55 -1.63 6.31
N LEU A 106 -5.40 -1.90 7.30
CA LEU A 106 -6.54 -2.80 7.13
C LEU A 106 -7.56 -2.19 6.16
N ASP A 107 -7.88 -0.90 6.35
CA ASP A 107 -8.76 -0.15 5.45
C ASP A 107 -8.22 -0.14 4.01
N LEU A 108 -6.89 0.01 3.83
CA LEU A 108 -6.25 -0.08 2.51
C LEU A 108 -6.41 -1.46 1.87
N VAL A 109 -6.12 -2.53 2.61
CA VAL A 109 -6.24 -3.91 2.12
C VAL A 109 -7.68 -4.19 1.67
N GLU A 110 -8.68 -3.77 2.45
CA GLU A 110 -10.08 -3.91 2.07
C GLU A 110 -10.43 -3.07 0.84
N THR A 111 -9.94 -1.84 0.75
CA THR A 111 -10.21 -0.95 -0.39
C THR A 111 -9.63 -1.53 -1.69
N LEU A 112 -8.37 -2.01 -1.66
CA LEU A 112 -7.74 -2.64 -2.82
C LEU A 112 -8.42 -3.94 -3.21
N LYS A 113 -8.80 -4.78 -2.23
CA LYS A 113 -9.60 -5.99 -2.50
C LYS A 113 -10.89 -5.66 -3.23
N ASN A 114 -11.66 -4.71 -2.72
CA ASN A 114 -12.92 -4.28 -3.32
C ASN A 114 -12.75 -3.70 -4.72
N TYR A 115 -11.62 -3.03 -5.01
CA TYR A 115 -11.31 -2.51 -6.33
C TYR A 115 -11.01 -3.62 -7.35
N PHE A 116 -10.26 -4.66 -6.96
CA PHE A 116 -9.87 -5.75 -7.86
C PHE A 116 -10.92 -6.86 -7.98
N THR A 117 -11.79 -7.03 -6.99
CA THR A 117 -13.03 -7.79 -7.17
C THR A 117 -13.95 -6.93 -8.03
N PHE A 118 -14.31 -7.39 -9.23
CA PHE A 118 -15.26 -6.69 -10.10
C PHE A 118 -16.48 -6.25 -9.30
N GLY A 119 -16.57 -4.96 -8.96
CA GLY A 119 -17.79 -4.38 -8.44
C GLY A 119 -18.78 -4.42 -9.58
N GLU A 120 -19.89 -5.14 -9.42
CA GLU A 120 -21.04 -4.93 -10.28
C GLU A 120 -21.41 -3.45 -10.21
N VAL A 121 -21.19 -2.76 -11.31
CA VAL A 121 -21.68 -1.39 -11.49
C VAL A 121 -23.17 -1.57 -11.78
N CYS A 122 -24.02 -1.32 -10.78
CA CYS A 122 -25.44 -1.11 -11.02
C CYS A 122 -25.68 0.31 -11.54
#